data_AF-A0A1H8PST6-F1
#
_entry.id   AF-A0A1H8PST6-F1
#
_cell.length_a   1.000
_cell.length_b   1.000
_cell.length_c   1.000
_cell.angle_alpha   90.00
_cell.angle_beta   90.00
_cell.angle_gamma   90.00
#
_symmetry.space_group_name_H-M   'P 1'
#
loop_
_entity.id
_entity.type
_entity.pdbx_description
1 polymer ?
#
loop_
_entity_poly.entity_id
_entity_poly.type
_entity_poly.pdbx_seq_one_letter_code
_entity_poly.pdbx_strand_id
1 'polypeptide(L)'
;NNRFISNNNFDVGLLYRNKSFYLSFNASNILDKDIDNFSGIEPSLLRNYQVYSGYVFKNNSNNRAEIEPSVYYQLFASDRRSSTDINIKYRKYNRYDDYYWGGISYRFLNDQIGKPLNLGPMVGFKKSNFYFGYSYQVTLNELSAYNSGTHVVTIGLDFLQGISNCPCTQSPVHD
;
A
#
# COMPACT_ATOMS: atom_id res chain seq x y z
N ASN A 1 12.81 13.08 -40.31
CA ASN A 1 12.28 13.44 -38.97
C ASN A 1 11.82 12.18 -38.24
N ASN A 2 12.74 11.56 -37.51
CA ASN A 2 12.45 10.36 -36.72
C ASN A 2 11.92 10.80 -35.35
N ARG A 3 10.64 10.55 -35.04
CA ARG A 3 9.98 10.90 -33.76
C ARG A 3 10.07 9.77 -32.73
N PHE A 4 11.19 9.03 -32.73
CA PHE A 4 11.34 7.89 -31.83
C PHE A 4 11.85 8.38 -30.46
N ILE A 5 10.92 8.64 -29.55
CA ILE A 5 11.23 8.94 -28.15
C ILE A 5 11.27 7.60 -27.41
N SER A 6 12.47 7.07 -27.17
CA SER A 6 12.64 5.88 -26.32
C SER A 6 12.53 6.30 -24.86
N ASN A 7 11.41 6.02 -24.23
CA ASN A 7 11.19 6.31 -22.82
C ASN A 7 11.58 5.09 -21.99
N ASN A 8 12.79 5.11 -21.41
CA ASN A 8 13.28 4.03 -20.57
C ASN A 8 12.95 4.34 -19.12
N ASN A 9 12.31 3.40 -18.43
CA ASN A 9 12.08 3.48 -17.00
C ASN A 9 12.85 2.35 -16.29
N PHE A 10 13.40 2.65 -15.12
CA PHE A 10 14.04 1.69 -14.25
C PHE A 10 13.60 1.91 -12.80
N ASP A 11 13.18 0.83 -12.16
CA ASP A 11 12.68 0.81 -10.80
C ASP A 11 13.49 -0.20 -9.97
N VAL A 12 13.77 0.13 -8.71
CA VAL A 12 14.46 -0.75 -7.76
C VAL A 12 13.66 -0.83 -6.47
N GLY A 13 13.47 -2.05 -5.96
CA GLY A 13 12.81 -2.32 -4.71
C GLY A 13 13.67 -3.16 -3.78
N LEU A 14 13.63 -2.85 -2.48
CA LEU A 14 14.32 -3.60 -1.42
C LEU A 14 13.33 -3.89 -0.30
N LEU A 15 13.18 -5.16 0.05
CA LEU A 15 12.33 -5.62 1.16
C LEU A 15 13.21 -6.25 2.24
N TYR A 16 13.21 -5.63 3.41
CA TYR A 16 13.79 -6.18 4.63
C TYR A 16 12.67 -6.70 5.53
N ARG A 17 12.76 -7.97 5.93
CA ARG A 17 11.78 -8.61 6.81
C ARG A 17 12.48 -9.31 7.96
N ASN A 18 12.12 -8.95 9.18
CA ASN A 18 12.60 -9.60 10.39
C ASN A 18 11.42 -9.96 11.29
N LYS A 19 11.04 -11.24 11.29
CA LYS A 19 9.87 -11.77 12.03
C LYS A 19 8.58 -10.98 11.70
N SER A 20 8.06 -10.25 12.69
CA SER A 20 6.86 -9.42 12.60
C SER A 20 7.11 -8.03 12.04
N PHE A 21 8.36 -7.58 11.96
CA PHE A 21 8.73 -6.29 11.40
C PHE A 21 9.04 -6.41 9.90
N TYR A 22 8.57 -5.45 9.12
CA TYR A 22 8.92 -5.33 7.72
C TYR A 22 9.21 -3.87 7.35
N LEU A 23 10.16 -3.70 6.44
CA LEU A 23 10.53 -2.42 5.85
C LEU A 23 10.76 -2.64 4.36
N SER A 24 10.08 -1.88 3.52
CA SER A 24 10.20 -1.89 2.07
C SER A 24 10.59 -0.49 1.59
N PHE A 25 11.57 -0.43 0.71
CA PHE A 25 11.99 0.78 0.03
C PHE A 25 11.87 0.55 -1.47
N ASN A 26 11.19 1.45 -2.18
CA ASN A 26 11.07 1.40 -3.62
C ASN A 26 11.46 2.77 -4.20
N ALA A 27 12.34 2.75 -5.19
CA ALA A 27 12.69 3.91 -5.98
C ALA A 27 12.23 3.63 -7.41
N SER A 28 11.24 4.38 -7.88
CA SER A 28 10.67 4.26 -9.22
C SER A 28 11.04 5.46 -10.08
N ASN A 29 11.11 5.28 -11.39
CA ASN A 29 11.51 6.32 -12.34
C ASN A 29 12.89 6.90 -12.03
N ILE A 30 13.88 6.02 -11.83
CA ILE A 30 15.26 6.40 -11.52
C ILE A 30 15.96 6.98 -12.76
N LEU A 31 15.64 6.46 -13.95
CA LEU A 31 16.19 6.96 -15.20
C LEU A 31 15.56 8.31 -15.54
N ASP A 32 16.43 9.30 -15.76
CA ASP A 32 16.02 10.62 -16.18
C ASP A 32 15.56 10.57 -17.63
N LYS A 33 14.44 11.21 -17.91
CA LYS A 33 13.86 11.29 -19.26
C LYS A 33 14.21 12.63 -19.87
N ASP A 34 14.85 12.63 -21.03
CA ASP A 34 14.95 13.82 -21.87
C ASP A 34 13.56 14.11 -22.46
N ILE A 35 12.92 15.17 -21.96
CA ILE A 35 11.71 15.74 -22.57
C ILE A 35 12.09 16.95 -23.42
N ASP A 36 11.77 16.89 -24.71
CA ASP A 36 11.79 18.08 -25.57
C ASP A 36 10.69 19.04 -25.11
N ASN A 37 11.12 20.22 -24.62
CA ASN A 37 10.27 21.31 -24.18
C ASN A 37 9.51 21.95 -25.36
N PHE A 38 8.47 21.29 -25.88
CA PHE A 38 7.56 21.88 -26.87
C PHE A 38 6.50 22.79 -26.21
N SER A 39 6.30 22.69 -24.90
CA SER A 39 5.37 23.47 -24.08
C SER A 39 5.93 23.52 -22.67
N GLY A 40 6.39 24.69 -22.19
CA GLY A 40 7.14 24.85 -20.93
C GLY A 40 6.39 24.57 -19.62
N ILE A 41 5.54 23.55 -19.57
CA ILE A 41 4.68 23.19 -18.44
C ILE A 41 4.84 21.69 -18.04
N GLU A 42 5.61 20.88 -18.78
CA GLU A 42 5.71 19.45 -18.47
C GLU A 42 6.81 19.14 -17.42
N PRO A 43 6.50 18.49 -16.29
CA PRO A 43 7.49 18.16 -15.26
C PRO A 43 8.52 17.13 -15.79
N SER A 44 9.81 17.43 -15.61
CA SER A 44 10.93 16.66 -16.19
C SER A 44 11.31 15.38 -15.46
N LEU A 45 10.85 15.17 -14.22
CA LEU A 45 11.42 14.16 -13.33
C LEU A 45 10.35 13.50 -12.44
N LEU A 46 9.62 12.51 -12.96
CA LEU A 46 8.62 11.72 -12.22
C LEU A 46 9.22 10.73 -11.20
N ARG A 47 10.46 10.98 -10.73
CA ARG A 47 11.14 10.11 -9.77
C ARG A 47 10.37 10.06 -8.46
N ASN A 48 10.08 8.84 -8.02
CA ASN A 48 9.18 8.57 -6.90
C ASN A 48 9.84 7.62 -5.91
N TYR A 49 10.05 8.09 -4.69
CA TYR A 49 10.59 7.29 -3.60
C TYR A 49 9.46 6.89 -2.64
N GLN A 50 9.35 5.61 -2.37
CA GLN A 50 8.31 5.03 -1.53
C GLN A 50 8.96 4.22 -0.42
N VAL A 51 8.57 4.49 0.82
CA VAL A 51 8.99 3.74 2.00
C VAL A 51 7.74 3.18 2.65
N TYR A 52 7.69 1.87 2.86
CA TYR A 52 6.61 1.20 3.58
C TYR A 52 7.18 0.44 4.77
N SER A 53 6.64 0.66 5.95
CA SER A 53 7.11 0.02 7.17
C SER A 53 5.93 -0.37 8.04
N GLY A 54 6.06 -1.46 8.79
CA GLY A 54 5.02 -1.89 9.70
C GLY A 54 5.45 -3.01 10.63
N TYR A 55 4.61 -3.27 11.61
CA TYR A 55 4.87 -4.29 12.62
C TYR A 55 3.60 -5.07 12.92
N VAL A 56 3.69 -6.41 12.86
CA VAL A 56 2.56 -7.30 13.17
C VAL A 56 2.62 -7.74 14.63
N PHE A 57 1.77 -7.13 15.46
CA PHE A 57 1.54 -7.58 16.83
C PHE A 57 0.64 -8.81 16.82
N LYS A 58 1.16 -9.93 17.32
CA LYS A 58 0.43 -11.19 17.51
C LYS A 58 0.13 -11.38 19.00
N ASN A 59 -1.07 -11.84 19.34
CA ASN A 59 -1.41 -12.12 20.73
C ASN A 59 -0.79 -13.46 21.18
N ASN A 60 0.05 -13.43 22.22
CA ASN A 60 0.74 -14.61 22.76
C ASN A 60 -0.21 -15.69 23.31
N SER A 61 -1.41 -15.32 23.76
CA SER A 61 -2.35 -16.28 24.34
C SER A 61 -3.20 -17.02 23.29
N ASN A 62 -3.41 -16.41 22.12
CA ASN A 62 -4.19 -16.97 21.02
C ASN A 62 -3.66 -16.37 19.72
N ASN A 63 -2.88 -17.14 18.95
CA ASN A 63 -2.24 -16.73 17.69
C ASN A 63 -3.23 -16.41 16.54
N ARG A 64 -4.50 -16.21 16.88
CA ARG A 64 -5.63 -16.01 15.96
C ARG A 64 -5.99 -14.54 15.77
N ALA A 65 -5.37 -13.60 16.49
CA ALA A 65 -5.61 -12.18 16.32
C ALA A 65 -4.29 -11.42 16.09
N GLU A 66 -4.30 -10.56 15.08
CA GLU A 66 -3.16 -9.75 14.68
C GLU A 66 -3.59 -8.28 14.54
N ILE A 67 -2.75 -7.37 15.03
CA ILE A 67 -2.87 -5.93 14.81
C ILE A 67 -1.60 -5.47 14.09
N GLU A 68 -1.77 -4.76 12.99
CA GLU A 68 -0.70 -4.31 12.12
C GLU A 68 -0.83 -2.79 11.91
N PRO A 69 -0.19 -1.98 12.76
CA PRO A 69 0.13 -0.60 12.39
C PRO A 69 1.18 -0.60 11.28
N SER A 70 0.96 0.22 10.27
CA SER A 70 1.91 0.46 9.19
C SER A 70 1.89 1.91 8.73
N VAL A 71 3.01 2.35 8.18
CA VAL A 71 3.20 3.69 7.63
C VAL A 71 3.74 3.54 6.23
N TYR A 72 3.14 4.29 5.31
CA TYR A 72 3.59 4.42 3.93
C TYR A 72 3.96 5.88 3.69
N TYR A 73 5.18 6.14 3.26
CA TYR A 73 5.69 7.46 2.92
C TYR A 73 6.04 7.49 1.44
N GLN A 74 5.61 8.54 0.76
CA GLN A 74 5.87 8.73 -0.66
C GLN A 74 6.40 10.14 -0.90
N LEU A 75 7.50 10.23 -1.64
CA LEU A 75 8.17 11.48 -2.00
C LEU A 75 8.34 11.56 -3.51
N PHE A 76 7.77 12.62 -4.10
CA PHE A 76 7.95 12.95 -5.50
C PHE A 76 9.14 13.91 -5.63
N ALA A 77 10.20 13.49 -6.33
CA ALA A 77 11.38 14.31 -6.48
C ALA A 77 11.16 15.52 -7.41
N SER A 78 10.20 15.43 -8.35
CA SER A 78 9.90 16.50 -9.32
C SER A 78 9.53 17.82 -8.66
N ASP A 79 8.70 17.75 -7.62
CA ASP A 79 8.03 18.89 -6.99
C ASP A 79 8.30 18.96 -5.48
N ARG A 80 9.09 18.00 -4.97
CA ARG A 80 9.42 17.81 -3.54
C ARG A 80 8.21 17.60 -2.64
N ARG A 81 7.03 17.30 -3.20
CA ARG A 81 5.85 17.00 -2.41
C ARG A 81 5.99 15.61 -1.80
N SER A 82 5.55 15.48 -0.56
CA SER A 82 5.47 14.19 0.10
C SER A 82 4.14 13.95 0.78
N SER A 83 3.72 12.69 0.77
CA SER A 83 2.51 12.20 1.42
C SER A 83 2.86 11.07 2.35
N THR A 84 2.22 11.07 3.52
CA THR A 84 2.34 10.00 4.51
C THR A 84 0.96 9.41 4.76
N ASP A 85 0.89 8.08 4.73
CA ASP A 85 -0.27 7.31 5.10
C ASP A 85 0.04 6.52 6.36
N ILE A 86 -0.82 6.65 7.35
CA ILE A 86 -0.81 5.84 8.54
C ILE A 86 -1.98 4.88 8.43
N ASN A 87 -1.69 3.59 8.57
CA ASN A 87 -2.65 2.52 8.42
C ASN A 87 -2.66 1.68 9.69
N ILE A 88 -3.85 1.27 10.11
CA ILE A 88 -4.01 0.26 11.16
C ILE A 88 -4.91 -0.81 10.60
N LYS A 89 -4.43 -2.06 10.62
CA LYS A 89 -5.18 -3.22 10.17
C LYS A 89 -5.29 -4.23 11.31
N TYR A 90 -6.51 -4.64 11.61
CA TYR A 90 -6.81 -5.75 12.49
C TYR A 90 -7.21 -6.96 11.64
N ARG A 91 -6.68 -8.13 11.98
CA ARG A 91 -7.00 -9.40 11.33
C ARG A 91 -7.27 -10.46 12.37
N LYS A 92 -8.32 -11.26 12.18
CA LYS A 92 -8.63 -12.40 13.03
C LYS A 92 -8.91 -13.65 12.21
N TYR A 93 -8.19 -14.71 12.55
CA TYR A 93 -8.25 -16.03 11.93
C TYR A 93 -9.24 -16.94 12.65
N ASN A 94 -9.81 -17.84 11.87
CA ASN A 94 -10.58 -18.97 12.34
C ASN A 94 -9.69 -20.25 12.37
N ARG A 95 -10.27 -21.38 12.77
CA ARG A 95 -9.55 -22.69 12.81
C ARG A 95 -9.11 -23.21 11.44
N TYR A 96 -9.69 -22.72 10.35
CA TYR A 96 -9.45 -23.19 8.98
C TYR A 96 -8.67 -22.18 8.13
N ASP A 97 -7.84 -21.33 8.74
CA ASP A 97 -7.10 -20.23 8.07
C ASP A 97 -7.92 -19.14 7.39
N ASP A 98 -9.24 -19.30 7.35
CA ASP A 98 -10.16 -18.22 7.02
C ASP A 98 -9.96 -17.05 7.98
N TYR A 99 -9.97 -15.83 7.45
CA TYR A 99 -9.83 -14.65 8.29
C TYR A 99 -10.75 -13.53 7.83
N TYR A 100 -11.19 -12.73 8.80
CA TYR A 100 -11.75 -11.41 8.55
C TYR A 100 -10.73 -10.36 8.97
N TRP A 101 -10.75 -9.24 8.27
CA TRP A 101 -9.89 -8.12 8.59
C TRP A 101 -10.65 -6.82 8.43
N GLY A 102 -10.28 -5.85 9.25
CA GLY A 102 -10.78 -4.49 9.19
C GLY A 102 -9.63 -3.54 9.41
N GLY A 103 -9.66 -2.39 8.77
CA GLY A 103 -8.61 -1.41 8.92
C GLY A 103 -9.07 -0.01 8.57
N ILE A 104 -8.22 0.94 8.91
CA ILE A 104 -8.42 2.33 8.57
C ILE A 104 -7.09 2.90 8.07
N SER A 105 -7.18 3.68 7.01
CA SER A 105 -6.07 4.43 6.42
C SER A 105 -6.30 5.92 6.64
N TYR A 106 -5.29 6.62 7.11
CA TYR A 106 -5.27 8.07 7.27
C TYR A 106 -4.13 8.64 6.44
N ARG A 107 -4.44 9.42 5.41
CA ARG A 107 -3.47 10.04 4.49
C ARG A 107 -3.41 11.54 4.73
N PHE A 108 -2.20 12.08 4.86
CA PHE A 108 -1.94 13.52 4.93
C PHE A 108 -0.75 13.91 4.05
N LEU A 109 -0.73 15.17 3.62
CA LEU A 109 0.43 15.77 2.95
C LEU A 109 1.38 16.31 4.01
N ASN A 110 2.68 16.05 3.87
CA ASN A 110 3.68 16.50 4.84
C ASN A 110 3.84 18.03 4.85
N ASP A 111 3.43 18.72 3.80
CA ASP A 111 3.40 20.18 3.73
C ASP A 111 2.24 20.79 4.55
N GLN A 112 1.27 19.98 4.98
CA GLN A 112 0.09 20.38 5.76
C GLN A 112 -0.13 19.43 6.93
N ILE A 113 0.91 19.27 7.77
CA ILE A 113 0.85 18.40 8.95
C ILE A 113 -0.39 18.77 9.79
N GLY A 114 -1.27 17.80 10.03
CA GLY A 114 -2.51 17.97 10.80
C GLY A 114 -3.77 18.24 9.98
N LYS A 115 -3.68 18.41 8.66
CA LYS A 115 -4.85 18.45 7.76
C LYS A 115 -4.99 17.12 7.03
N PRO A 116 -5.98 16.28 7.39
CA PRO A 116 -6.21 15.04 6.66
C PRO A 116 -6.54 15.32 5.20
N LEU A 117 -5.83 14.64 4.30
CA LEU A 117 -6.23 14.62 2.90
C LEU A 117 -7.39 13.64 2.74
N ASN A 118 -7.20 12.38 3.15
CA ASN A 118 -8.18 11.31 2.98
C ASN A 118 -8.26 10.40 4.22
N LEU A 119 -9.46 9.88 4.49
CA LEU A 119 -9.71 8.82 5.47
C LEU A 119 -10.37 7.63 4.75
N GLY A 120 -9.83 6.43 4.95
CA GLY A 120 -10.28 5.22 4.25
C GLY A 120 -10.53 4.06 5.19
N PRO A 121 -11.75 3.89 5.75
CA PRO A 121 -12.15 2.63 6.35
C PRO A 121 -12.20 1.52 5.30
N MET A 122 -11.79 0.33 5.71
CA MET A 122 -11.73 -0.86 4.87
C MET A 122 -12.06 -2.10 5.69
N VAL A 123 -12.77 -3.03 5.06
CA VAL A 123 -13.09 -4.32 5.65
C VAL A 123 -13.01 -5.38 4.57
N GLY A 124 -12.72 -6.61 4.98
CA GLY A 124 -12.69 -7.72 4.06
C GLY A 124 -12.59 -9.06 4.77
N PHE A 125 -12.67 -10.11 3.99
CA PHE A 125 -12.52 -11.47 4.47
C PHE A 125 -11.89 -12.35 3.41
N LYS A 126 -11.23 -13.41 3.88
CA LYS A 126 -10.80 -14.52 3.08
C LYS A 126 -11.52 -15.76 3.57
N LYS A 127 -12.15 -16.48 2.65
CA LYS A 127 -12.77 -17.79 2.92
C LYS A 127 -12.26 -18.78 1.89
N SER A 128 -11.50 -19.77 2.32
CA SER A 128 -10.82 -20.73 1.46
C SER A 128 -10.04 -19.99 0.36
N ASN A 129 -10.43 -20.18 -0.90
CA ASN A 129 -9.73 -19.64 -2.07
C ASN A 129 -10.25 -18.28 -2.53
N PHE A 130 -11.26 -17.74 -1.84
CA PHE A 130 -11.93 -16.51 -2.20
C PHE A 130 -11.58 -15.39 -1.22
N TYR A 131 -11.16 -14.25 -1.77
CA TYR A 131 -10.89 -13.03 -1.03
C TYR A 131 -11.84 -11.92 -1.48
N PHE A 132 -12.43 -11.22 -0.52
CA PHE A 132 -13.24 -10.04 -0.76
C PHE A 132 -12.78 -8.90 0.14
N GLY A 133 -12.71 -7.71 -0.43
CA GLY A 133 -12.44 -6.47 0.29
C GLY A 133 -13.33 -5.35 -0.22
N TYR A 134 -13.74 -4.49 0.70
CA TYR A 134 -14.44 -3.26 0.40
C TYR A 134 -13.78 -2.12 1.16
N SER A 135 -13.47 -1.03 0.47
CA SER A 135 -12.98 0.19 1.10
C SER A 135 -13.76 1.40 0.58
N TYR A 136 -13.86 2.38 1.46
CA TYR A 136 -14.50 3.65 1.15
C TYR A 136 -13.51 4.76 1.47
N GLN A 137 -13.09 5.52 0.46
CA GLN A 137 -12.16 6.63 0.63
C GLN A 137 -12.92 7.94 0.68
N VAL A 138 -12.91 8.59 1.85
CA VAL A 138 -13.47 9.93 2.06
C VAL A 138 -12.36 10.94 1.87
N THR A 139 -12.57 11.89 0.95
CA THR A 139 -11.67 13.04 0.78
C THR A 139 -12.13 14.15 1.73
N LEU A 140 -11.22 14.63 2.59
CA LEU A 140 -11.49 15.59 3.66
C LEU A 140 -10.94 17.00 3.38
N ASN A 141 -10.37 17.22 2.20
CA ASN A 141 -9.84 18.52 1.78
C ASN A 141 -10.94 19.41 1.16
N GLU A 142 -10.61 20.60 0.68
CA GLU A 142 -11.53 21.56 0.02
C GLU A 142 -12.31 20.95 -1.17
N LEU A 143 -11.80 19.85 -1.74
CA LEU A 143 -12.47 19.05 -2.77
C LEU A 143 -13.60 18.15 -2.23
N SER A 144 -13.77 18.03 -0.91
CA SER A 144 -14.87 17.28 -0.27
C SER A 144 -16.25 17.80 -0.70
N ALA A 145 -16.37 19.11 -0.98
CA ALA A 145 -17.60 19.70 -1.51
C ALA A 145 -17.99 19.19 -2.91
N TYR A 146 -17.04 18.62 -3.65
CA TYR A 146 -17.23 18.11 -5.02
C TYR A 146 -17.07 16.59 -5.12
N ASN A 147 -16.74 15.91 -4.01
CA ASN A 147 -16.51 14.46 -3.98
C ASN A 147 -17.06 13.88 -2.68
N SER A 148 -18.10 13.04 -2.80
CA SER A 148 -18.72 12.36 -1.65
C SER A 148 -17.84 11.23 -1.10
N GLY A 149 -16.96 10.66 -1.93
CA GLY A 149 -16.04 9.58 -1.61
C GLY A 149 -15.86 8.62 -2.80
N THR A 150 -14.91 7.70 -2.69
CA THR A 150 -14.66 6.65 -3.69
C THR A 150 -14.85 5.28 -3.08
N HIS A 151 -15.71 4.47 -3.71
CA HIS A 151 -15.94 3.07 -3.34
C HIS A 151 -14.97 2.17 -4.11
N VAL A 152 -14.29 1.27 -3.42
CA VAL A 152 -13.42 0.26 -4.05
C VAL A 152 -13.86 -1.12 -3.59
N VAL A 153 -14.10 -1.99 -4.57
CA VAL A 153 -14.41 -3.40 -4.37
C VAL A 153 -13.24 -4.21 -4.88
N THR A 154 -12.71 -5.10 -4.03
CA THR A 154 -11.58 -5.97 -4.35
C THR A 154 -12.03 -7.42 -4.28
N ILE A 155 -11.77 -8.17 -5.36
CA ILE A 155 -12.04 -9.60 -5.44
C ILE A 155 -10.71 -10.30 -5.76
N GLY A 156 -10.38 -11.34 -5.01
CA GLY A 156 -9.20 -12.16 -5.21
C GLY A 156 -9.54 -13.64 -5.24
N LEU A 157 -8.83 -14.39 -6.08
CA LEU A 157 -8.98 -15.84 -6.25
C LEU A 157 -7.60 -16.50 -6.20
N ASP A 158 -7.43 -17.45 -5.28
CA ASP A 158 -6.18 -18.18 -5.12
C ASP A 158 -6.18 -19.45 -5.99
N PHE A 159 -5.42 -19.42 -7.08
CA PHE A 159 -5.23 -20.57 -7.98
C PHE A 159 -3.94 -21.32 -7.65
N LEU A 160 -3.92 -22.64 -7.89
CA LEU A 160 -2.71 -23.49 -7.86
C LEU A 160 -1.92 -23.41 -6.54
N GLN A 161 -2.60 -23.63 -5.41
CA GLN A 161 -2.02 -23.59 -4.05
C GLN A 161 -1.07 -24.77 -3.78
N GLY A 162 0.08 -24.78 -4.44
CA GLY A 162 1.15 -25.74 -4.19
C GLY A 162 1.66 -25.61 -2.75
N ILE A 163 1.65 -26.73 -2.02
CA ILE A 163 2.12 -26.77 -0.64
C ILE A 163 3.65 -26.62 -0.67
N SER A 164 4.15 -25.44 -0.31
CA SER A 164 5.58 -25.23 -0.13
C SER A 164 5.95 -25.46 1.33
N ASN A 165 6.96 -26.31 1.56
CA ASN A 165 7.49 -26.61 2.89
C ASN A 165 8.38 -25.50 3.47
N CYS A 166 8.49 -24.35 2.80
CA CYS A 166 9.26 -23.23 3.31
C CYS A 166 8.61 -22.69 4.61
N PRO A 167 9.37 -22.47 5.69
CA PRO A 167 8.83 -21.95 6.96
C PRO A 167 8.11 -20.60 6.81
N CYS A 168 8.47 -19.80 5.79
CA CYS A 168 7.85 -18.51 5.49
C CYS A 168 6.51 -18.61 4.74
N THR A 169 6.16 -19.79 4.21
CA THR A 169 4.90 -20.05 3.48
C THR A 169 3.91 -20.88 4.28
N GLN A 170 4.30 -21.33 5.48
CA GLN A 170 3.39 -22.06 6.37
C GLN A 170 2.34 -21.14 6.96
N SER A 171 1.14 -21.69 7.17
CA SER A 171 0.03 -20.93 7.72
C SER A 171 0.33 -20.42 9.14
N PRO A 172 -0.09 -19.20 9.52
CA PRO A 172 0.04 -18.70 10.88
C PRO A 172 -0.79 -19.49 11.93
N VAL A 173 -1.77 -20.31 11.52
CA VAL A 173 -2.46 -21.25 12.41
C VAL A 173 -1.77 -22.61 12.31
N HIS A 174 -1.17 -23.03 13.42
CA HIS A 174 -0.63 -24.38 13.60
C HIS A 174 -1.47 -25.07 14.67
N ASP A 175 -2.00 -26.25 14.36
CA ASP A 175 -2.55 -27.18 15.36
C ASP A 175 -1.41 -27.94 16.06
#